data_AF-A0A1C5NKA6-F1
#
_entry.id   AF-A0A1C5NKA6-F1
#
_cell.length_a   1.000
_cell.length_b   1.000
_cell.length_c   1.000
_cell.angle_alpha   90.00
_cell.angle_beta   90.00
_cell.angle_gamma   90.00
#
_symmetry.space_group_name_H-M   'P 1'
#
loop_
_entity.id
_entity.type
_entity.pdbx_description
1 polymer ?
#
loop_
_entity_poly.entity_id
_entity_poly.type
_entity_poly.pdbx_seq_one_letter_code
_entity_poly.pdbx_strand_id
1 'polypeptide(L)'
;MQRKLERLEAADQGQARGMDTQARIPAMAMAAELISMVCFRWVSVPELKYSLYAGAGKLWKLEETAAGIAWAYDVPESMTRAADQAAGFLRLGMVVSIMLGLLFIFLSFRVKLRAVGLGRVAFLWNAGMTEAVLWWATDTNSALNLLEGRENNFLNLSLYSHVQLTAAAYLQILVALLLLPFLKRLLDTRKEYAAEFYQTRTETEDKGIGKRTVLAFVLILTAIPAVILFGIFFLNDRSYYFISLCLIILSMLPFFLVFENRRPQAREVVVIAVMAALAVAGRAAFFMLPQFKPVAAIVIIAGVGLGAEAGFLTGALAGFVSNFFFGQGPWTPWQMFAFGIVGFLGGLIFRRKRGRWKHFRLWLCIYGGLSVLMIYGFLLDTASVFMGMGSINKAAFLAMYASGLPMNVIHGAATVFFLAVLGEPMLCKLERIRKKYGILEP
;
A
#
# COMPACT_ATOMS: atom_id res chain seq x y z
N MET A 1 7.17 -31.44 28.75
CA MET A 1 5.75 -31.24 29.15
C MET A 1 5.44 -29.75 29.09
N GLN A 2 4.91 -29.28 27.95
CA GLN A 2 4.57 -27.88 27.74
C GLN A 2 3.39 -27.52 28.66
N ARG A 3 3.61 -26.71 29.70
CA ARG A 3 2.51 -26.03 30.38
C ARG A 3 1.85 -25.11 29.36
N LYS A 4 0.66 -25.48 28.89
CA LYS A 4 -0.27 -24.56 28.23
C LYS A 4 -0.49 -23.40 29.22
N LEU A 5 0.02 -22.22 28.88
CA LEU A 5 -0.37 -20.99 29.54
C LEU A 5 -1.87 -20.81 29.29
N GLU A 6 -2.68 -21.09 30.30
CA GLU A 6 -4.07 -20.66 30.30
C GLU A 6 -4.08 -19.13 30.28
N ARG A 7 -4.76 -18.57 29.28
CA ARG A 7 -5.08 -17.14 29.26
C ARG A 7 -6.00 -16.89 30.44
N LEU A 8 -5.49 -16.23 31.47
CA LEU A 8 -6.33 -15.56 32.46
C LEU A 8 -6.95 -14.36 31.74
N GLU A 9 -8.10 -14.58 31.12
CA GLU A 9 -8.94 -13.50 30.62
C GLU A 9 -9.29 -12.61 31.81
N ALA A 10 -9.06 -11.30 31.68
CA ALA A 10 -9.45 -10.35 32.71
C ALA A 10 -10.94 -10.54 33.02
N ALA A 11 -11.27 -10.78 34.29
CA ALA A 11 -12.63 -11.05 34.76
C ALA A 11 -13.59 -9.87 34.55
N ASP A 12 -13.09 -8.71 34.11
CA ASP A 12 -13.88 -7.51 33.90
C ASP A 12 -14.52 -7.50 32.50
N GLN A 13 -15.84 -7.62 32.45
CA GLN A 13 -16.62 -7.67 31.22
C GLN A 13 -16.83 -6.28 30.57
N GLY A 14 -16.31 -5.21 31.19
CA GLY A 14 -16.45 -3.82 30.75
C GLY A 14 -15.66 -3.48 29.47
N GLN A 15 -16.25 -2.67 28.59
CA GLN A 15 -15.51 -2.05 27.47
C GLN A 15 -14.70 -0.85 27.98
N ALA A 16 -13.50 -0.63 27.43
CA ALA A 16 -12.66 0.52 27.76
C ALA A 16 -13.39 1.87 27.54
N ARG A 17 -13.10 2.90 28.33
CA ARG A 17 -13.73 4.24 28.21
C ARG A 17 -13.31 5.03 26.96
N GLY A 18 -12.16 4.72 26.35
CA GLY A 18 -11.62 5.39 25.14
C GLY A 18 -11.65 4.49 23.91
N MET A 19 -11.47 5.08 22.72
CA MET A 19 -11.38 4.32 21.46
C MET A 19 -9.91 4.17 21.05
N ASP A 20 -9.40 2.94 21.07
CA ASP A 20 -8.02 2.61 20.71
C ASP A 20 -7.77 2.68 19.20
N THR A 21 -6.50 2.67 18.78
CA THR A 21 -6.11 2.84 17.37
C THR A 21 -6.77 1.81 16.44
N GLN A 22 -6.95 0.56 16.91
CA GLN A 22 -7.62 -0.50 16.13
C GLN A 22 -9.13 -0.27 16.01
N ALA A 23 -9.79 0.14 17.10
CA ALA A 23 -11.22 0.44 17.11
C ALA A 23 -11.56 1.72 16.31
N ARG A 24 -10.57 2.58 16.02
CA ARG A 24 -10.70 3.74 15.11
C ARG A 24 -10.70 3.39 13.64
N ILE A 25 -10.13 2.25 13.24
CA ILE A 25 -10.01 1.89 11.82
C ILE A 25 -11.38 1.84 11.14
N PRO A 26 -12.41 1.16 11.68
CA PRO A 26 -13.74 1.14 11.06
C PRO A 26 -14.40 2.51 10.99
N ALA A 27 -14.25 3.35 12.02
CA ALA A 27 -14.85 4.69 12.05
C ALA A 27 -14.18 5.62 11.01
N MET A 28 -12.85 5.57 10.90
CA MET A 28 -12.09 6.33 9.89
C MET A 28 -12.40 5.87 8.47
N ALA A 29 -12.54 4.56 8.26
CA ALA A 29 -12.91 4.02 6.96
C ALA A 29 -14.32 4.43 6.54
N MET A 30 -15.28 4.41 7.47
CA MET A 30 -16.63 4.94 7.21
C MET A 30 -16.58 6.44 6.86
N ALA A 31 -15.79 7.22 7.60
CA ALA A 31 -15.61 8.65 7.28
C ALA A 31 -15.02 8.84 5.87
N ALA A 32 -14.05 8.01 5.46
CA ALA A 32 -13.47 8.05 4.12
C ALA A 32 -14.51 7.69 3.03
N GLU A 33 -15.40 6.73 3.26
CA GLU A 33 -16.50 6.40 2.34
C GLU A 33 -17.48 7.57 2.18
N LEU A 34 -17.84 8.24 3.29
CA LEU A 34 -18.72 9.41 3.26
C LEU A 34 -18.07 10.60 2.53
N ILE A 35 -16.78 10.85 2.79
CA ILE A 35 -16.02 11.87 2.05
C ILE A 35 -15.98 11.51 0.56
N SER A 36 -15.84 10.22 0.22
CA SER A 36 -15.87 9.78 -1.16
C SER A 36 -17.20 10.09 -1.85
N MET A 37 -18.32 9.83 -1.16
CA MET A 37 -19.67 10.12 -1.66
C MET A 37 -19.93 11.62 -1.83
N VAL A 38 -19.36 12.48 -0.98
CA VAL A 38 -19.69 13.92 -0.90
C VAL A 38 -18.66 14.83 -1.57
N CYS A 39 -17.44 14.36 -1.84
CA CYS A 39 -16.38 15.21 -2.37
C CYS A 39 -15.90 14.77 -3.75
N PHE A 40 -15.86 13.47 -4.02
CA PHE A 40 -15.31 12.95 -5.27
C PHE A 40 -16.35 12.77 -6.37
N ARG A 41 -15.85 12.73 -7.60
CA ARG A 41 -16.64 12.44 -8.80
C ARG A 41 -16.76 10.93 -8.93
N TRP A 42 -17.96 10.42 -9.09
CA TRP A 42 -18.28 8.98 -9.08
C TRP A 42 -18.45 8.40 -10.49
N VAL A 43 -18.88 9.24 -11.42
CA VAL A 43 -19.14 8.87 -12.80
C VAL A 43 -18.27 9.73 -13.71
N SER A 44 -17.69 9.13 -14.73
CA SER A 44 -16.88 9.78 -15.75
C SER A 44 -17.50 9.52 -17.13
N VAL A 45 -17.61 10.58 -17.92
CA VAL A 45 -18.05 10.55 -19.32
C VAL A 45 -16.97 11.25 -20.14
N PRO A 46 -15.96 10.49 -20.65
CA PRO A 46 -14.78 11.07 -21.29
C PRO A 46 -15.11 11.95 -22.52
N GLU A 47 -16.22 11.67 -23.19
CA GLU A 47 -16.64 12.36 -24.41
C GLU A 47 -17.15 13.79 -24.15
N LEU A 48 -17.57 14.09 -22.93
CA LEU A 48 -17.99 15.44 -22.52
C LEU A 48 -16.82 16.39 -22.24
N LYS A 49 -15.57 15.94 -22.40
CA LYS A 49 -14.35 16.70 -22.08
C LYS A 49 -14.24 18.05 -22.81
N TYR A 50 -14.84 18.18 -23.99
CA TYR A 50 -14.86 19.42 -24.79
C TYR A 50 -16.24 20.09 -24.85
N SER A 51 -17.19 19.62 -24.04
CA SER A 51 -18.54 20.19 -23.94
C SER A 51 -18.61 21.28 -22.86
N LEU A 52 -19.73 22.00 -22.81
CA LEU A 52 -20.06 22.92 -21.72
C LEU A 52 -20.35 22.20 -20.38
N TYR A 53 -20.47 20.86 -20.42
CA TYR A 53 -20.75 20.01 -19.26
C TYR A 53 -19.49 19.36 -18.71
N ALA A 54 -19.50 19.06 -17.40
CA ALA A 54 -18.35 18.43 -16.76
C ALA A 54 -18.20 16.97 -17.21
N GLY A 55 -17.01 16.62 -17.73
CA GLY A 55 -16.67 15.24 -18.12
C GLY A 55 -16.65 14.20 -16.99
N ALA A 56 -16.91 14.61 -15.74
CA ALA A 56 -17.10 13.69 -14.63
C ALA A 56 -18.04 14.28 -13.56
N GLY A 57 -19.06 13.49 -13.21
CA GLY A 57 -20.19 13.83 -12.37
C GLY A 57 -20.03 13.43 -10.91
N LYS A 58 -20.69 14.18 -10.03
CA LYS A 58 -20.81 13.91 -8.59
C LYS A 58 -22.10 13.15 -8.32
N LEU A 59 -22.10 12.26 -7.32
CA LEU A 59 -23.25 11.39 -7.02
C LEU A 59 -24.55 12.18 -6.74
N TRP A 60 -24.45 13.34 -6.09
CA TRP A 60 -25.61 14.18 -5.77
C TRP A 60 -25.99 15.21 -6.84
N LYS A 61 -25.31 15.17 -8.00
CA LYS A 61 -25.55 16.03 -9.17
C LYS A 61 -25.51 15.21 -10.46
N LEU A 62 -26.05 13.99 -10.42
CA LEU A 62 -26.08 13.12 -11.59
C LEU A 62 -27.01 13.64 -12.70
N GLU A 63 -27.95 14.52 -12.36
CA GLU A 63 -28.83 15.21 -13.32
C GLU A 63 -28.02 16.07 -14.30
N GLU A 64 -26.97 16.75 -13.82
CA GLU A 64 -26.05 17.52 -14.67
C GLU A 64 -25.28 16.62 -15.64
N THR A 65 -25.00 15.38 -15.22
CA THR A 65 -24.33 14.37 -16.07
C THR A 65 -25.30 13.82 -17.11
N ALA A 66 -26.55 13.55 -16.73
CA ALA A 66 -27.61 13.14 -17.64
C ALA A 66 -27.92 14.22 -18.69
N ALA A 67 -27.98 15.50 -18.29
CA ALA A 67 -28.15 16.63 -19.20
C ALA A 67 -26.96 16.78 -20.19
N GLY A 68 -25.74 16.53 -19.74
CA GLY A 68 -24.56 16.50 -20.61
C GLY A 68 -24.63 15.39 -21.65
N ILE A 69 -25.03 14.18 -21.26
CA ILE A 69 -25.25 13.06 -22.18
C ILE A 69 -26.38 13.39 -23.16
N ALA A 70 -27.46 14.04 -22.70
CA ALA A 70 -28.55 14.51 -23.54
C ALA A 70 -28.10 15.46 -24.64
N TRP A 71 -27.22 16.39 -24.29
CA TRP A 71 -26.64 17.32 -25.24
C TRP A 71 -25.72 16.65 -26.26
N ALA A 72 -24.97 15.61 -25.85
CA ALA A 72 -23.97 14.96 -26.71
C ALA A 72 -24.58 13.98 -27.73
N TYR A 73 -25.64 13.26 -27.38
CA TYR A 73 -26.20 12.17 -28.20
C TYR A 73 -27.64 12.41 -28.69
N ASP A 74 -28.22 13.58 -28.42
CA ASP A 74 -29.61 13.93 -28.81
C ASP A 74 -30.63 12.84 -28.40
N VAL A 75 -30.52 12.36 -27.15
CA VAL A 75 -31.34 11.25 -26.65
C VAL A 75 -32.82 11.64 -26.47
N PRO A 76 -33.76 10.70 -26.69
CA PRO A 76 -35.19 10.95 -26.51
C PRO A 76 -35.56 11.43 -25.09
N GLU A 77 -36.59 12.28 -24.97
CA GLU A 77 -37.07 12.80 -23.67
C GLU A 77 -37.44 11.70 -22.65
N SER A 78 -37.83 10.52 -23.11
CA SER A 78 -38.14 9.38 -22.24
C SER A 78 -36.91 8.86 -21.51
N MET A 79 -35.75 8.88 -22.16
CA MET A 79 -34.47 8.43 -21.59
C MET A 79 -33.93 9.44 -20.57
N THR A 80 -34.04 10.74 -20.83
CA THR A 80 -33.67 11.79 -19.87
C THR A 80 -34.55 11.76 -18.63
N ARG A 81 -35.88 11.59 -18.77
CA ARG A 81 -36.78 11.45 -17.62
C ARG A 81 -36.47 10.21 -16.77
N ALA A 82 -36.15 9.08 -17.40
CA ALA A 82 -35.75 7.87 -16.69
C ALA A 82 -34.42 8.05 -15.95
N ALA A 83 -33.44 8.72 -16.57
CA ALA A 83 -32.16 9.04 -15.95
C ALA A 83 -32.31 9.99 -14.75
N ASP A 84 -33.17 11.01 -14.84
CA ASP A 84 -33.46 11.94 -13.74
C ASP A 84 -34.16 11.26 -12.56
N GLN A 85 -35.10 10.34 -12.83
CA GLN A 85 -35.75 9.54 -11.79
C GLN A 85 -34.74 8.64 -11.08
N ALA A 86 -33.89 7.93 -11.82
CA ALA A 86 -32.84 7.10 -11.27
C ALA A 86 -31.83 7.91 -10.44
N ALA A 87 -31.43 9.09 -10.92
CA ALA A 87 -30.56 10.01 -10.19
C ALA A 87 -31.22 10.51 -8.88
N GLY A 88 -32.54 10.71 -8.87
CA GLY A 88 -33.33 10.97 -7.66
C GLY A 88 -33.25 9.84 -6.63
N PHE A 89 -33.43 8.59 -7.05
CA PHE A 89 -33.30 7.43 -6.17
C PHE A 89 -31.88 7.27 -5.62
N LEU A 90 -30.85 7.48 -6.44
CA LEU A 90 -29.45 7.44 -6.01
C LEU A 90 -29.13 8.54 -4.99
N ARG A 91 -29.70 9.74 -5.14
CA ARG A 91 -29.59 10.81 -4.14
C ARG A 91 -30.22 10.43 -2.81
N LEU A 92 -31.41 9.84 -2.82
CA LEU A 92 -32.05 9.33 -1.61
C LEU A 92 -31.21 8.24 -0.95
N GLY A 93 -30.67 7.30 -1.75
CA GLY A 93 -29.77 6.27 -1.27
C GLY A 93 -28.50 6.82 -0.62
N MET A 94 -27.93 7.89 -1.18
CA MET A 94 -26.79 8.62 -0.61
C MET A 94 -27.13 9.28 0.73
N VAL A 95 -28.33 9.87 0.89
CA VAL A 95 -28.77 10.43 2.18
C VAL A 95 -28.85 9.32 3.23
N VAL A 96 -29.39 8.15 2.88
CA VAL A 96 -29.42 6.98 3.76
C VAL A 96 -28.00 6.54 4.12
N SER A 97 -27.07 6.50 3.17
CA SER A 97 -25.65 6.20 3.43
C SER A 97 -25.02 7.16 4.45
N ILE A 98 -25.26 8.46 4.30
CA ILE A 98 -24.74 9.48 5.22
C ILE A 98 -25.32 9.29 6.62
N MET A 99 -26.63 9.06 6.73
CA MET A 99 -27.30 8.85 8.00
C MET A 99 -26.78 7.58 8.72
N LEU A 100 -26.70 6.46 8.00
CA LEU A 100 -26.17 5.20 8.52
C LEU A 100 -24.69 5.32 8.91
N GLY A 101 -23.89 6.00 8.09
CA GLY A 101 -22.46 6.20 8.33
C GLY A 101 -22.19 7.08 9.55
N LEU A 102 -22.89 8.20 9.70
CA LEU A 102 -22.76 9.08 10.88
C LEU A 102 -23.23 8.38 12.16
N LEU A 103 -24.35 7.64 12.07
CA LEU A 103 -24.86 6.85 13.19
C LEU A 103 -23.88 5.74 13.59
N PHE A 104 -23.27 5.06 12.61
CA PHE A 104 -22.23 4.06 12.86
C PHE A 104 -21.02 4.67 13.54
N ILE A 105 -20.51 5.80 13.04
CA ILE A 105 -19.38 6.51 13.64
C ILE A 105 -19.72 6.82 15.10
N PHE A 106 -20.86 7.45 15.37
CA PHE A 106 -21.27 7.77 16.75
C PHE A 106 -21.39 6.53 17.66
N LEU A 107 -22.07 5.48 17.19
CA LEU A 107 -22.25 4.25 17.97
C LEU A 107 -20.95 3.46 18.16
N SER A 108 -20.01 3.57 17.22
CA SER A 108 -18.69 2.96 17.35
C SER A 108 -17.92 3.55 18.54
N PHE A 109 -18.10 4.85 18.82
CA PHE A 109 -17.54 5.50 20.02
C PHE A 109 -18.29 5.13 21.31
N ARG A 110 -19.63 5.00 21.25
CA ARG A 110 -20.47 4.81 22.45
C ARG A 110 -20.59 3.37 22.92
N VAL A 111 -20.80 2.43 22.01
CA VAL A 111 -21.22 1.04 22.32
C VAL A 111 -20.33 -0.02 21.64
N LYS A 112 -19.38 0.41 20.79
CA LYS A 112 -18.30 -0.39 20.18
C LYS A 112 -18.76 -1.74 19.63
N LEU A 113 -18.55 -2.83 20.38
CA LEU A 113 -18.90 -4.19 19.96
C LEU A 113 -20.39 -4.36 19.58
N ARG A 114 -21.32 -3.63 20.21
CA ARG A 114 -22.73 -3.70 19.83
C ARG A 114 -23.05 -2.94 18.53
N ALA A 115 -22.18 -2.04 18.10
CA ALA A 115 -22.30 -1.30 16.83
C ALA A 115 -21.93 -2.14 15.60
N VAL A 116 -21.37 -3.36 15.78
CA VAL A 116 -20.94 -4.24 14.68
C VAL A 116 -22.07 -4.55 13.71
N GLY A 117 -23.29 -4.79 14.21
CA GLY A 117 -24.45 -5.07 13.35
C GLY A 117 -24.77 -3.91 12.42
N LEU A 118 -24.88 -2.70 12.99
CA LEU A 118 -25.14 -1.49 12.23
C LEU A 118 -23.99 -1.12 11.28
N GLY A 119 -22.74 -1.34 11.68
CA GLY A 119 -21.59 -1.16 10.81
C GLY A 119 -21.60 -2.09 9.59
N ARG A 120 -21.99 -3.35 9.76
CA ARG A 120 -22.17 -4.27 8.62
C ARG A 120 -23.21 -3.76 7.65
N VAL A 121 -24.36 -3.32 8.17
CA VAL A 121 -25.44 -2.75 7.35
C VAL A 121 -24.95 -1.50 6.60
N ALA A 122 -24.24 -0.59 7.28
CA ALA A 122 -23.74 0.64 6.66
C ALA A 122 -22.71 0.37 5.54
N PHE A 123 -21.71 -0.50 5.79
CA PHE A 123 -20.72 -0.85 4.76
C PHE A 123 -21.32 -1.62 3.58
N LEU A 124 -22.27 -2.53 3.85
CA LEU A 124 -22.98 -3.24 2.77
C LEU A 124 -23.88 -2.31 1.97
N TRP A 125 -24.56 -1.36 2.63
CA TRP A 125 -25.38 -0.35 1.97
C TRP A 125 -24.54 0.53 1.04
N ASN A 126 -23.37 0.97 1.49
CA ASN A 126 -22.43 1.73 0.67
C ASN A 126 -21.93 0.90 -0.53
N ALA A 127 -21.53 -0.35 -0.33
CA ALA A 127 -21.19 -1.23 -1.45
C ALA A 127 -22.35 -1.40 -2.46
N GLY A 128 -23.59 -1.53 -1.96
CA GLY A 128 -24.80 -1.60 -2.79
C GLY A 128 -25.10 -0.30 -3.54
N MET A 129 -24.73 0.87 -2.99
CA MET A 129 -24.81 2.14 -3.71
C MET A 129 -23.90 2.15 -4.94
N THR A 130 -22.68 1.62 -4.84
CA THR A 130 -21.81 1.48 -6.00
C THR A 130 -22.41 0.55 -7.05
N GLU A 131 -23.04 -0.55 -6.64
CA GLU A 131 -23.75 -1.46 -7.54
C GLU A 131 -24.94 -0.78 -8.23
N ALA A 132 -25.71 0.03 -7.51
CA ALA A 132 -26.83 0.79 -8.07
C ALA A 132 -26.36 1.84 -9.10
N VAL A 133 -25.24 2.52 -8.85
CA VAL A 133 -24.64 3.46 -9.82
C VAL A 133 -24.08 2.72 -11.03
N LEU A 134 -23.51 1.52 -10.84
CA LEU A 134 -23.07 0.67 -11.94
C LEU A 134 -24.26 0.23 -12.81
N TRP A 135 -25.37 -0.18 -12.19
CA TRP A 135 -26.60 -0.51 -12.91
C TRP A 135 -27.08 0.67 -13.77
N TRP A 136 -27.15 1.87 -13.17
CA TRP A 136 -27.53 3.09 -13.89
C TRP A 136 -26.59 3.39 -15.06
N ALA A 137 -25.28 3.24 -14.87
CA ALA A 137 -24.30 3.46 -15.94
C ALA A 137 -24.42 2.42 -17.06
N THR A 138 -24.62 1.14 -16.73
CA THR A 138 -24.79 0.06 -17.71
C THR A 138 -26.09 0.22 -18.50
N ASP A 139 -27.19 0.60 -17.84
CA ASP A 139 -28.47 0.89 -18.50
C ASP A 139 -28.34 2.06 -19.48
N THR A 140 -27.69 3.14 -19.05
CA THR A 140 -27.39 4.31 -19.90
C THR A 140 -26.53 3.93 -21.10
N ASN A 141 -25.46 3.15 -20.90
CA ASN A 141 -24.60 2.67 -21.97
C ASN A 141 -25.34 1.74 -22.95
N SER A 142 -26.22 0.88 -22.45
CA SER A 142 -27.05 -0.01 -23.29
C SER A 142 -27.98 0.78 -24.19
N ALA A 143 -28.61 1.84 -23.66
CA ALA A 143 -29.47 2.72 -24.43
C ALA A 143 -28.69 3.54 -25.47
N LEU A 144 -27.51 4.07 -25.12
CA LEU A 144 -26.63 4.78 -26.05
C LEU A 144 -26.14 3.87 -27.18
N ASN A 145 -25.71 2.65 -26.87
CA ASN A 145 -25.29 1.68 -27.89
C ASN A 145 -26.41 1.39 -28.89
N LEU A 146 -27.66 1.24 -28.43
CA LEU A 146 -28.81 1.02 -29.31
C LEU A 146 -29.08 2.22 -30.24
N LEU A 147 -28.88 3.44 -29.76
CA LEU A 147 -29.03 4.66 -30.58
C LEU A 147 -27.93 4.79 -31.63
N GLU A 148 -26.71 4.38 -31.32
CA GLU A 148 -25.58 4.35 -32.26
C GLU A 148 -25.57 3.12 -33.18
N GLY A 149 -26.51 2.18 -33.01
CA GLY A 149 -26.54 0.91 -33.75
C GLY A 149 -25.41 -0.06 -33.37
N ARG A 150 -24.81 0.07 -32.19
CA ARG A 150 -23.78 -0.81 -31.63
C ARG A 150 -24.40 -1.99 -30.89
N GLU A 151 -23.76 -3.15 -30.97
CA GLU A 151 -24.21 -4.34 -30.22
C GLU A 151 -23.95 -4.20 -28.71
N ASN A 152 -24.90 -4.67 -27.90
CA ASN A 152 -24.80 -4.74 -26.44
C ASN A 152 -23.99 -5.95 -25.96
N ASN A 153 -22.72 -5.99 -26.36
CA ASN A 153 -21.77 -6.99 -25.91
C ASN A 153 -21.03 -6.52 -24.65
N PHE A 154 -20.53 -7.45 -23.85
CA PHE A 154 -19.78 -7.16 -22.62
C PHE A 154 -18.70 -6.09 -22.80
N LEU A 155 -17.93 -6.17 -23.90
CA LEU A 155 -16.88 -5.20 -24.23
C LEU A 155 -17.42 -3.76 -24.38
N ASN A 156 -18.57 -3.56 -25.02
CA ASN A 156 -19.15 -2.23 -25.23
C ASN A 156 -19.83 -1.68 -23.97
N LEU A 157 -20.28 -2.56 -23.07
CA LEU A 157 -20.89 -2.17 -21.80
C LEU A 157 -19.85 -1.93 -20.69
N SER A 158 -18.65 -2.53 -20.78
CA SER A 158 -17.64 -2.46 -19.72
C SER A 158 -16.36 -1.70 -20.10
N LEU A 159 -15.78 -1.96 -21.27
CA LEU A 159 -14.44 -1.47 -21.67
C LEU A 159 -14.53 -0.27 -22.62
N TYR A 160 -15.45 -0.32 -23.58
CA TYR A 160 -15.71 0.74 -24.55
C TYR A 160 -16.98 1.52 -24.22
N SER A 161 -17.35 1.55 -22.95
CA SER A 161 -18.52 2.26 -22.45
C SER A 161 -18.29 3.77 -22.41
N HIS A 162 -19.35 4.51 -22.75
CA HIS A 162 -19.38 5.98 -22.74
C HIS A 162 -19.40 6.53 -21.30
N VAL A 163 -20.13 5.85 -20.41
CA VAL A 163 -20.24 6.18 -18.98
C VAL A 163 -19.47 5.15 -18.16
N GLN A 164 -18.51 5.63 -17.35
CA GLN A 164 -17.62 4.79 -16.54
C GLN A 164 -17.65 5.19 -15.07
N LEU A 165 -17.56 4.21 -14.16
CA LEU A 165 -17.32 4.47 -12.73
C LEU A 165 -15.88 4.96 -12.53
N THR A 166 -15.69 5.91 -11.62
CA THR A 166 -14.35 6.32 -11.17
C THR A 166 -13.86 5.44 -10.02
N ALA A 167 -12.57 5.56 -9.68
CA ALA A 167 -11.97 4.92 -8.51
C ALA A 167 -12.69 5.24 -7.18
N ALA A 168 -13.37 6.40 -7.09
CA ALA A 168 -14.08 6.82 -5.89
C ALA A 168 -15.28 5.90 -5.57
N ALA A 169 -15.95 5.40 -6.59
CA ALA A 169 -17.07 4.47 -6.45
C ALA A 169 -16.58 3.06 -6.07
N TYR A 170 -15.51 2.58 -6.71
CA TYR A 170 -14.91 1.27 -6.41
C TYR A 170 -14.28 1.19 -5.00
N LEU A 171 -13.88 2.32 -4.42
CA LEU A 171 -13.35 2.39 -3.06
C LEU A 171 -14.31 1.79 -2.03
N GLN A 172 -15.63 1.96 -2.20
CA GLN A 172 -16.62 1.48 -1.23
C GLN A 172 -16.68 -0.05 -1.17
N ILE A 173 -16.66 -0.69 -2.33
CA ILE A 173 -16.64 -2.15 -2.43
C ILE A 173 -15.34 -2.69 -1.80
N LEU A 174 -14.21 -2.06 -2.09
CA LEU A 174 -12.91 -2.48 -1.58
C LEU A 174 -12.85 -2.35 -0.05
N VAL A 175 -13.32 -1.24 0.51
CA VAL A 175 -13.36 -1.02 1.96
C VAL A 175 -14.32 -2.00 2.64
N ALA A 176 -15.51 -2.23 2.07
CA ALA A 176 -16.46 -3.20 2.59
C ALA A 176 -15.88 -4.64 2.61
N LEU A 177 -15.27 -5.09 1.51
CA LEU A 177 -14.64 -6.41 1.42
C LEU A 177 -13.51 -6.59 2.46
N LEU A 178 -12.72 -5.54 2.68
CA LEU A 178 -11.62 -5.57 3.64
C LEU A 178 -12.09 -5.50 5.09
N LEU A 179 -13.18 -4.79 5.41
CA LEU A 179 -13.58 -4.56 6.80
C LEU A 179 -14.66 -5.51 7.31
N LEU A 180 -15.61 -5.93 6.48
CA LEU A 180 -16.73 -6.77 6.92
C LEU A 180 -16.31 -8.05 7.66
N PRO A 181 -15.27 -8.80 7.21
CA PRO A 181 -14.83 -10.02 7.91
C PRO A 181 -14.20 -9.72 9.28
N PHE A 182 -13.55 -8.56 9.43
CA PHE A 182 -12.77 -8.20 10.61
C PHE A 182 -13.47 -7.22 11.54
N LEU A 183 -14.63 -6.67 11.17
CA LEU A 183 -15.32 -5.59 11.90
C LEU A 183 -15.57 -5.93 13.38
N LYS A 184 -16.02 -7.16 13.65
CA LYS A 184 -16.23 -7.66 15.02
C LYS A 184 -14.93 -7.70 15.82
N ARG A 185 -13.82 -8.08 15.17
CA ARG A 185 -12.50 -8.19 15.80
C ARG A 185 -11.88 -6.82 16.04
N LEU A 186 -12.09 -5.87 15.14
CA LEU A 186 -11.58 -4.50 15.23
C LEU A 186 -12.30 -3.68 16.30
N LEU A 187 -13.60 -3.89 16.51
CA LEU A 187 -14.40 -3.19 17.53
C LEU A 187 -14.36 -3.86 18.92
N ASP A 188 -13.66 -5.01 19.07
CA ASP A 188 -13.57 -5.74 20.34
C ASP A 188 -12.38 -5.26 21.18
N THR A 189 -12.60 -4.19 21.96
CA THR A 189 -11.57 -3.60 22.84
C THR A 189 -11.28 -4.43 24.11
N ARG A 190 -12.03 -5.51 24.37
CA ARG A 190 -11.83 -6.35 25.57
C ARG A 190 -10.52 -7.14 25.52
N LYS A 191 -10.00 -7.40 24.32
CA LYS A 191 -8.75 -8.15 24.11
C LYS A 191 -7.49 -7.38 24.46
N GLU A 192 -7.56 -6.04 24.49
CA GLU A 192 -6.40 -5.18 24.77
C GLU A 192 -6.19 -4.97 26.28
N TYR A 193 -7.25 -4.91 27.09
CA TYR A 193 -7.13 -4.88 28.56
C TYR A 193 -6.41 -6.12 29.12
N ALA A 194 -6.72 -7.30 28.59
CA ALA A 194 -6.01 -8.54 28.96
C ALA A 194 -4.52 -8.53 28.54
N ALA A 195 -4.13 -7.69 27.57
CA ALA A 195 -2.74 -7.52 27.14
C ALA A 195 -2.02 -6.41 27.92
N GLU A 196 -2.73 -5.37 28.38
CA GLU A 196 -2.19 -4.34 29.29
C GLU A 196 -1.81 -4.92 30.65
N PHE A 197 -2.59 -5.89 31.16
CA PHE A 197 -2.33 -6.51 32.48
C PHE A 197 -1.20 -7.54 32.52
N TYR A 198 -0.58 -7.92 31.39
CA TYR A 198 0.56 -8.83 31.38
C TYR A 198 1.62 -8.42 30.35
N GLN A 199 2.28 -7.28 30.57
CA GLN A 199 3.66 -7.11 30.11
C GLN A 199 4.63 -7.69 31.15
N THR A 200 4.53 -9.00 31.39
CA THR A 200 5.66 -9.72 31.99
C THR A 200 6.80 -9.68 30.98
N ARG A 201 7.92 -9.09 31.42
CA ARG A 201 9.17 -8.97 30.69
C ARG A 201 9.72 -10.36 30.37
N THR A 202 9.31 -10.94 29.25
CA THR A 202 10.00 -12.10 28.69
C THR A 202 11.14 -11.57 27.83
N GLU A 203 12.35 -11.62 28.37
CA GLU A 203 13.57 -11.63 27.56
C GLU A 203 13.49 -12.86 26.65
N THR A 204 13.03 -12.66 25.43
CA THR A 204 13.16 -13.68 24.40
C THR A 204 14.57 -13.59 23.85
N GLU A 205 15.42 -14.55 24.20
CA GLU A 205 16.75 -14.73 23.59
C GLU A 205 16.69 -14.55 22.08
N ASP A 206 17.61 -13.78 21.51
CA ASP A 206 17.71 -13.58 20.06
C ASP A 206 18.20 -14.87 19.37
N LYS A 207 17.26 -15.79 19.09
CA LYS A 207 17.51 -17.01 18.31
C LYS A 207 17.86 -16.74 16.84
N GLY A 208 18.08 -15.49 16.45
CA GLY A 208 18.32 -15.09 15.08
C GLY A 208 17.05 -15.09 14.25
N ILE A 209 17.22 -15.23 12.94
CA ILE A 209 16.11 -15.20 11.99
C ILE A 209 15.36 -16.52 12.10
N GLY A 210 14.05 -16.48 12.31
CA GLY A 210 13.25 -17.70 12.32
C GLY A 210 13.38 -18.43 10.98
N LYS A 211 13.46 -19.78 11.00
CA LYS A 211 13.52 -20.61 9.78
C LYS A 211 12.41 -20.26 8.77
N ARG A 212 11.28 -19.72 9.26
CA ARG A 212 10.15 -19.23 8.45
C ARG A 212 10.40 -17.89 7.77
N THR A 213 11.05 -16.92 8.41
CA THR A 213 11.43 -15.66 7.74
C THR A 213 12.47 -15.93 6.65
N VAL A 214 13.41 -16.85 6.92
CA VAL A 214 14.36 -17.31 5.89
C VAL A 214 13.62 -18.00 4.74
N LEU A 215 12.67 -18.90 5.05
CA LEU A 215 11.85 -19.56 4.04
C LEU A 215 11.01 -18.57 3.22
N ALA A 216 10.39 -17.57 3.86
CA ALA A 216 9.65 -16.52 3.16
C ALA A 216 10.56 -15.72 2.24
N PHE A 217 11.74 -15.32 2.71
CA PHE A 217 12.72 -14.60 1.89
C PHE A 217 13.23 -15.44 0.71
N VAL A 218 13.49 -16.73 0.92
CA VAL A 218 13.88 -17.68 -0.14
C VAL A 218 12.75 -17.89 -1.13
N LEU A 219 11.51 -18.06 -0.66
CA LEU A 219 10.31 -18.14 -1.50
C LEU A 219 10.13 -16.88 -2.33
N ILE A 220 10.43 -15.71 -1.80
CA ILE A 220 10.30 -14.45 -2.55
C ILE A 220 11.42 -14.29 -3.57
N LEU A 221 12.66 -14.58 -3.18
CA LEU A 221 13.82 -14.55 -4.07
C LEU A 221 13.68 -15.55 -5.24
N THR A 222 12.91 -16.63 -5.05
CA THR A 222 12.64 -17.64 -6.09
C THR A 222 11.34 -17.39 -6.84
N ALA A 223 10.27 -16.94 -6.16
CA ALA A 223 8.98 -16.66 -6.77
C ALA A 223 9.01 -15.45 -7.70
N ILE A 224 9.79 -14.41 -7.40
CA ILE A 224 9.90 -13.23 -8.27
C ILE A 224 10.49 -13.61 -9.64
N PRO A 225 11.66 -14.28 -9.71
CA PRO A 225 12.19 -14.80 -10.98
C PRO A 225 11.25 -15.81 -11.64
N ALA A 226 10.58 -16.67 -10.88
CA ALA A 226 9.64 -17.66 -11.42
C ALA A 226 8.41 -17.03 -12.07
N VAL A 227 7.85 -15.97 -11.48
CA VAL A 227 6.72 -15.21 -12.05
C VAL A 227 7.16 -14.43 -13.29
N ILE A 228 8.38 -13.88 -13.30
CA ILE A 228 8.96 -13.25 -14.49
C ILE A 228 9.14 -14.28 -15.61
N LEU A 229 9.71 -15.45 -15.32
CA LEU A 229 9.87 -16.54 -16.27
C LEU A 229 8.52 -17.07 -16.77
N PHE A 230 7.54 -17.25 -15.89
CA PHE A 230 6.19 -17.65 -16.27
C PHE A 230 5.53 -16.62 -17.19
N GLY A 231 5.70 -15.32 -16.90
CA GLY A 231 5.26 -14.24 -17.77
C GLY A 231 5.86 -14.31 -19.18
N ILE A 232 7.16 -14.60 -19.27
CA ILE A 232 7.89 -14.69 -20.55
C ILE A 232 7.49 -15.95 -21.33
N PHE A 233 7.40 -17.11 -20.68
CA PHE A 233 7.17 -18.39 -21.36
C PHE A 233 5.70 -18.71 -21.64
N PHE A 234 4.76 -18.28 -20.79
CA PHE A 234 3.35 -18.65 -20.88
C PHE A 234 2.42 -17.53 -21.39
N LEU A 235 2.77 -16.24 -21.21
CA LEU A 235 1.87 -15.11 -21.50
C LEU A 235 2.21 -14.31 -22.76
N ASN A 236 3.22 -14.75 -23.53
CA ASN A 236 3.55 -14.31 -24.90
C ASN A 236 3.43 -12.78 -25.12
N ASP A 237 4.09 -11.99 -24.25
CA ASP A 237 4.21 -10.51 -24.29
C ASP A 237 2.91 -9.69 -24.23
N ARG A 238 1.71 -10.30 -24.13
CA ARG A 238 0.44 -9.54 -24.23
C ARG A 238 -0.14 -9.03 -22.92
N SER A 239 0.43 -9.39 -21.76
CA SER A 239 -0.13 -9.00 -20.45
C SER A 239 0.92 -8.42 -19.50
N TYR A 240 1.63 -7.40 -19.99
CA TYR A 240 2.61 -6.63 -19.21
C TYR A 240 2.05 -6.09 -17.88
N TYR A 241 0.80 -5.61 -17.88
CA TYR A 241 0.12 -5.11 -16.68
C TYR A 241 -0.18 -6.22 -15.66
N PHE A 242 -0.43 -7.45 -16.11
CA PHE A 242 -0.70 -8.59 -15.23
C PHE A 242 0.57 -9.07 -14.52
N ILE A 243 1.69 -9.13 -15.25
CA ILE A 243 3.00 -9.48 -14.66
C ILE A 243 3.41 -8.40 -13.65
N SER A 244 3.23 -7.13 -14.00
CA SER A 244 3.47 -6.01 -13.09
C SER A 244 2.59 -6.12 -11.84
N LEU A 245 1.28 -6.34 -11.97
CA LEU A 245 0.36 -6.51 -10.84
C LEU A 245 0.77 -7.67 -9.92
N CYS A 246 1.13 -8.83 -10.50
CA CYS A 246 1.63 -9.98 -9.75
C CYS A 246 2.91 -9.65 -8.98
N LEU A 247 3.84 -8.91 -9.57
CA LEU A 247 5.08 -8.47 -8.91
C LEU A 247 4.82 -7.42 -7.82
N ILE A 248 3.82 -6.55 -7.99
CA ILE A 248 3.40 -5.61 -6.94
C ILE A 248 2.86 -6.39 -5.74
N ILE A 249 1.94 -7.34 -5.97
CA ILE A 249 1.38 -8.18 -4.90
C ILE A 249 2.48 -8.99 -4.22
N LEU A 250 3.40 -9.57 -5.00
CA LEU A 250 4.50 -10.39 -4.50
C LEU A 250 5.55 -9.59 -3.72
N SER A 251 5.78 -8.32 -4.07
CA SER A 251 6.66 -7.42 -3.31
C SER A 251 6.02 -6.86 -2.03
N MET A 252 4.69 -6.82 -1.94
CA MET A 252 3.98 -6.49 -0.70
C MET A 252 3.87 -7.68 0.27
N LEU A 253 3.88 -8.93 -0.22
CA LEU A 253 3.85 -10.13 0.61
C LEU A 253 4.93 -10.18 1.71
N PRO A 254 6.23 -9.88 1.48
CA PRO A 254 7.23 -9.84 2.56
C PRO A 254 6.90 -8.83 3.65
N PHE A 255 6.34 -7.67 3.29
CA PHE A 255 5.89 -6.69 4.26
C PHE A 255 4.85 -7.32 5.19
N PHE A 256 3.81 -7.96 4.63
CA PHE A 256 2.77 -8.61 5.43
C PHE A 256 3.29 -9.80 6.25
N LEU A 257 4.13 -10.66 5.68
CA LEU A 257 4.66 -11.85 6.35
C LEU A 257 5.60 -11.54 7.52
N VAL A 258 6.36 -10.42 7.45
CA VAL A 258 7.17 -9.93 8.58
C VAL A 258 6.27 -9.45 9.73
N PHE A 259 5.11 -8.87 9.43
CA PHE A 259 4.16 -8.36 10.42
C PHE A 259 3.19 -9.40 10.98
N GLU A 260 2.95 -10.51 10.27
CA GLU A 260 1.82 -11.40 10.58
C GLU A 260 1.93 -12.11 11.95
N ASN A 261 3.14 -12.24 12.52
CA ASN A 261 3.32 -12.99 13.78
C ASN A 261 4.26 -12.36 14.81
N ARG A 262 4.84 -11.18 14.56
CA ARG A 262 5.47 -10.41 15.64
C ARG A 262 4.42 -9.46 16.21
N ARG A 263 4.40 -9.31 17.53
CA ARG A 263 3.83 -8.14 18.19
C ARG A 263 4.97 -7.13 18.34
N PRO A 264 5.45 -6.47 17.26
CA PRO A 264 6.55 -5.53 17.38
C PRO A 264 6.13 -4.52 18.43
N GLN A 265 6.98 -4.32 19.43
CA GLN A 265 6.63 -3.41 20.51
C GLN A 265 6.51 -2.00 19.92
N ALA A 266 5.57 -1.19 20.39
CA ALA A 266 5.35 0.16 19.84
C ALA A 266 6.66 0.97 19.71
N ARG A 267 7.59 0.78 20.65
CA ARG A 267 8.95 1.36 20.63
C ARG A 267 9.82 0.94 19.44
N GLU A 268 9.72 -0.30 18.95
CA GLU A 268 10.44 -0.78 17.76
C GLU A 268 9.91 -0.11 16.49
N VAL A 269 8.58 -0.07 16.37
CA VAL A 269 7.89 0.53 15.22
C VAL A 269 8.21 2.03 15.12
N VAL A 270 8.25 2.74 16.25
CA VAL A 270 8.60 4.17 16.29
C VAL A 270 10.02 4.40 15.75
N VAL A 271 11.01 3.60 16.16
CA VAL A 271 12.38 3.80 15.67
C VAL A 271 12.49 3.50 14.17
N ILE A 272 11.81 2.47 13.68
CA ILE A 272 11.75 2.16 12.24
C ILE A 272 11.08 3.30 11.47
N ALA A 273 9.98 3.86 11.98
CA ALA A 273 9.30 5.00 11.37
C ALA A 273 10.20 6.24 11.32
N VAL A 274 10.96 6.52 12.38
CA VAL A 274 11.94 7.63 12.39
C VAL A 274 13.06 7.39 11.37
N MET A 275 13.58 6.16 11.25
CA MET A 275 14.59 5.84 10.24
C MET A 275 14.05 6.00 8.82
N ALA A 276 12.81 5.57 8.57
CA ALA A 276 12.15 5.75 7.28
C ALA A 276 11.92 7.24 6.97
N ALA A 277 11.48 8.04 7.95
CA ALA A 277 11.31 9.48 7.80
C ALA A 277 12.65 10.18 7.49
N LEU A 278 13.75 9.80 8.15
CA LEU A 278 15.09 10.30 7.84
C LEU A 278 15.51 9.94 6.41
N ALA A 279 15.21 8.72 5.94
CA ALA A 279 15.50 8.31 4.57
C ALA A 279 14.70 9.15 3.55
N VAL A 280 13.41 9.37 3.80
CA VAL A 280 12.54 10.21 2.96
C VAL A 280 13.04 11.66 2.95
N ALA A 281 13.31 12.24 4.12
CA ALA A 281 13.83 13.59 4.26
C ALA A 281 15.19 13.74 3.56
N GLY A 282 16.07 12.75 3.70
CA GLY A 282 17.34 12.70 2.98
C GLY A 282 17.14 12.64 1.46
N ARG A 283 16.19 11.85 0.96
CA ARG A 283 15.84 11.84 -0.47
C ARG A 283 15.36 13.21 -0.95
N ALA A 284 14.59 13.91 -0.13
CA ALA A 284 14.05 15.23 -0.40
C ALA A 284 15.13 16.33 -0.36
N ALA A 285 16.03 16.30 0.63
CA ALA A 285 17.09 17.31 0.77
C ALA A 285 18.04 17.33 -0.43
N PHE A 286 18.30 16.17 -1.03
CA PHE A 286 19.18 16.04 -2.20
C PHE A 286 18.39 15.92 -3.52
N PHE A 287 17.18 16.49 -3.61
CA PHE A 287 16.35 16.37 -4.82
C PHE A 287 17.02 16.94 -6.08
N MET A 288 17.86 17.98 -5.93
CA MET A 288 18.57 18.63 -7.05
C MET A 288 19.76 17.83 -7.56
N LEU A 289 20.29 16.88 -6.78
CA LEU A 289 21.42 16.06 -7.20
C LEU A 289 20.92 14.74 -7.83
N PRO A 290 21.33 14.44 -9.08
CA PRO A 290 20.91 13.23 -9.75
C PRO A 290 21.44 11.99 -9.02
N GLN A 291 20.53 11.16 -8.49
CA GLN A 291 20.80 9.90 -7.77
C GLN A 291 21.75 9.95 -6.56
N PHE A 292 22.27 11.13 -6.19
CA PHE A 292 23.08 11.30 -4.99
C PHE A 292 22.19 11.39 -3.75
N LYS A 293 21.70 10.25 -3.25
CA LYS A 293 20.69 10.20 -2.18
C LYS A 293 21.14 9.32 -1.01
N PRO A 294 20.91 9.73 0.25
CA PRO A 294 21.31 8.96 1.44
C PRO A 294 20.39 7.79 1.79
N VAL A 295 19.35 7.53 0.98
CA VAL A 295 18.27 6.57 1.29
C VAL A 295 18.82 5.18 1.58
N ALA A 296 19.62 4.62 0.66
CA ALA A 296 20.17 3.28 0.82
C ALA A 296 21.10 3.18 2.04
N ALA A 297 21.89 4.22 2.32
CA ALA A 297 22.76 4.24 3.50
C ALA A 297 21.97 4.18 4.81
N ILE A 298 20.91 4.98 4.93
CA ILE A 298 20.04 5.01 6.12
C ILE A 298 19.33 3.65 6.31
N VAL A 299 18.88 3.05 5.21
CA VAL A 299 18.22 1.74 5.20
C VAL A 299 19.18 0.61 5.61
N ILE A 300 20.43 0.63 5.15
CA ILE A 300 21.48 -0.30 5.60
C ILE A 300 21.77 -0.11 7.08
N ILE A 301 21.91 1.13 7.56
CA ILE A 301 22.14 1.44 8.98
C ILE A 301 21.00 0.91 9.84
N ALA A 302 19.74 1.08 9.40
CA ALA A 302 18.58 0.52 10.08
C ALA A 302 18.64 -1.02 10.15
N GLY A 303 19.01 -1.67 9.04
CA GLY A 303 19.22 -3.11 8.99
C GLY A 303 20.29 -3.61 9.97
N VAL A 304 21.44 -2.95 9.99
CA VAL A 304 22.57 -3.32 10.87
C VAL A 304 22.27 -3.04 12.34
N GLY A 305 21.63 -1.92 12.66
CA GLY A 305 21.36 -1.49 14.03
C GLY A 305 20.15 -2.18 14.68
N LEU A 306 19.08 -2.38 13.91
CA LEU A 306 17.79 -2.87 14.41
C LEU A 306 17.47 -4.31 13.96
N GLY A 307 18.15 -4.83 12.94
CA GLY A 307 17.93 -6.17 12.40
C GLY A 307 17.51 -6.19 10.95
N ALA A 308 17.73 -7.34 10.28
CA ALA A 308 17.45 -7.51 8.85
C ALA A 308 15.99 -7.19 8.49
N GLU A 309 15.02 -7.67 9.27
CA GLU A 309 13.59 -7.39 9.09
C GLU A 309 13.29 -5.89 9.19
N ALA A 310 13.89 -5.19 10.17
CA ALA A 310 13.72 -3.75 10.35
C ALA A 310 14.36 -2.94 9.20
N GLY A 311 15.50 -3.40 8.67
CA GLY A 311 16.13 -2.83 7.48
C GLY A 311 15.24 -2.96 6.24
N PHE A 312 14.67 -4.14 6.02
CA PHE A 312 13.71 -4.36 4.93
C PHE A 312 12.53 -3.40 5.02
N LEU A 313 11.92 -3.32 6.21
CA LEU A 313 10.77 -2.49 6.47
C LEU A 313 11.06 -0.99 6.29
N THR A 314 12.22 -0.54 6.79
CA THR A 314 12.67 0.85 6.62
C THR A 314 12.83 1.18 5.14
N GLY A 315 13.41 0.28 4.34
CA GLY A 315 13.59 0.46 2.89
C GLY A 315 12.26 0.51 2.12
N ALA A 316 11.36 -0.42 2.40
CA ALA A 316 10.04 -0.45 1.78
C ALA A 316 9.23 0.81 2.11
N LEU A 317 9.18 1.21 3.39
CA LEU A 317 8.48 2.43 3.80
C LEU A 317 9.12 3.69 3.22
N ALA A 318 10.46 3.78 3.20
CA ALA A 318 11.14 4.93 2.61
C ALA A 318 10.85 5.07 1.12
N GLY A 319 10.88 3.96 0.36
CA GLY A 319 10.52 3.94 -1.06
C GLY A 319 9.06 4.38 -1.29
N PHE A 320 8.13 3.79 -0.55
CA PHE A 320 6.70 4.09 -0.67
C PHE A 320 6.35 5.54 -0.31
N VAL A 321 6.80 5.99 0.88
CA VAL A 321 6.46 7.33 1.40
C VAL A 321 7.15 8.41 0.59
N SER A 322 8.40 8.23 0.20
CA SER A 322 9.09 9.25 -0.61
C SER A 322 8.42 9.45 -1.97
N ASN A 323 7.84 8.40 -2.55
CA ASN A 323 7.15 8.52 -3.83
C ASN A 323 5.83 9.32 -3.76
N PHE A 324 5.28 9.63 -2.57
CA PHE A 324 4.21 10.64 -2.48
C PHE A 324 4.71 12.04 -2.86
N PHE A 325 5.98 12.35 -2.63
CA PHE A 325 6.59 13.63 -3.01
C PHE A 325 7.14 13.61 -4.44
N PHE A 326 7.71 12.48 -4.87
CA PHE A 326 8.38 12.34 -6.17
C PHE A 326 7.47 11.77 -7.28
N GLY A 327 6.21 11.47 -6.99
CA GLY A 327 5.30 10.80 -7.89
C GLY A 327 5.26 9.28 -7.68
N GLN A 328 4.04 8.76 -7.60
CA GLN A 328 3.78 7.32 -7.53
C GLN A 328 3.67 6.77 -8.95
N GLY A 329 4.21 5.57 -9.16
CA GLY A 329 4.11 4.89 -10.44
C GLY A 329 4.51 3.42 -10.35
N PRO A 330 4.49 2.69 -11.47
CA PRO A 330 4.75 1.24 -11.52
C PRO A 330 6.13 0.85 -10.97
N TRP A 331 7.10 1.78 -10.92
CA TRP A 331 8.42 1.59 -10.35
C TRP A 331 8.42 1.51 -8.81
N THR A 332 7.36 1.96 -8.14
CA THR A 332 7.34 2.09 -6.68
C THR A 332 7.57 0.74 -5.99
N PRO A 333 6.88 -0.35 -6.36
CA PRO A 333 7.06 -1.62 -5.69
C PRO A 333 8.45 -2.23 -5.94
N TRP A 334 9.05 -1.97 -7.10
CA TRP A 334 10.46 -2.30 -7.38
C TRP A 334 11.41 -1.53 -6.47
N GLN A 335 11.19 -0.23 -6.27
CA GLN A 335 11.98 0.59 -5.35
C GLN A 335 11.82 0.11 -3.89
N MET A 336 10.59 -0.17 -3.47
CA MET A 336 10.31 -0.70 -2.13
C MET A 336 11.07 -2.00 -1.88
N PHE A 337 11.03 -2.91 -2.83
CA PHE A 337 11.70 -4.20 -2.74
C PHE A 337 13.23 -4.09 -2.81
N ALA A 338 13.76 -3.29 -3.74
CA ALA A 338 15.20 -3.10 -3.92
C ALA A 338 15.83 -2.44 -2.68
N PHE A 339 15.25 -1.35 -2.16
CA PHE A 339 15.71 -0.76 -0.90
C PHE A 339 15.54 -1.74 0.26
N GLY A 340 14.43 -2.47 0.31
CA GLY A 340 14.17 -3.48 1.33
C GLY A 340 15.24 -4.57 1.38
N ILE A 341 15.59 -5.19 0.25
CA ILE A 341 16.61 -6.25 0.21
C ILE A 341 17.98 -5.71 0.61
N VAL A 342 18.36 -4.52 0.14
CA VAL A 342 19.64 -3.90 0.50
C VAL A 342 19.73 -3.66 2.01
N GLY A 343 18.65 -3.20 2.65
CA GLY A 343 18.60 -3.11 4.12
C GLY A 343 18.65 -4.47 4.82
N PHE A 344 17.91 -5.45 4.30
CA PHE A 344 17.83 -6.80 4.84
C PHE A 344 19.18 -7.51 4.84
N LEU A 345 19.84 -7.55 3.68
CA LEU A 345 21.15 -8.18 3.51
C LEU A 345 22.22 -7.46 4.33
N GLY A 346 22.16 -6.13 4.43
CA GLY A 346 23.03 -5.36 5.32
C GLY A 346 22.88 -5.80 6.78
N GLY A 347 21.64 -5.91 7.26
CA GLY A 347 21.34 -6.42 8.60
C GLY A 347 21.75 -7.88 8.81
N LEU A 348 21.54 -8.74 7.82
CA LEU A 348 21.91 -10.15 7.87
C LEU A 348 23.42 -10.34 8.03
N ILE A 349 24.20 -9.63 7.21
CA ILE A 349 25.65 -9.81 7.14
C ILE A 349 26.34 -9.11 8.30
N PHE A 350 25.98 -7.86 8.61
CA PHE A 350 26.80 -6.98 9.45
C PHE A 350 26.33 -6.85 10.91
N ARG A 351 25.07 -7.19 11.24
CA ARG A 351 24.51 -6.99 12.60
C ARG A 351 25.36 -7.60 13.72
N ARG A 352 25.88 -8.82 13.53
CA ARG A 352 26.69 -9.55 14.54
C ARG A 352 28.21 -9.34 14.40
N LYS A 353 28.64 -8.51 13.44
CA LYS A 353 30.05 -8.32 13.09
C LYS A 353 30.64 -7.02 13.62
N ARG A 354 29.78 -6.11 14.10
CA ARG A 354 30.18 -4.87 14.76
C ARG A 354 31.02 -5.20 16.01
N GLY A 355 32.21 -4.61 16.13
CA GLY A 355 33.17 -4.87 17.22
C GLY A 355 34.02 -6.14 17.07
N ARG A 356 33.66 -7.07 16.16
CA ARG A 356 34.45 -8.29 15.89
C ARG A 356 35.37 -8.16 14.68
N TRP A 357 34.98 -7.35 13.69
CA TRP A 357 35.74 -7.15 12.46
C TRP A 357 36.65 -5.92 12.57
N LYS A 358 37.97 -6.11 12.38
CA LYS A 358 38.99 -5.03 12.43
C LYS A 358 38.69 -3.87 11.48
N HIS A 359 38.09 -4.13 10.32
CA HIS A 359 37.75 -3.11 9.31
C HIS A 359 36.26 -3.02 9.02
N PHE A 360 35.42 -3.12 10.05
CA PHE A 360 33.96 -3.13 9.93
C PHE A 360 33.41 -2.00 9.04
N ARG A 361 33.86 -0.76 9.26
CA ARG A 361 33.39 0.41 8.49
C ARG A 361 33.73 0.29 7.00
N LEU A 362 34.93 -0.17 6.66
CA LEU A 362 35.35 -0.36 5.27
C LEU A 362 34.47 -1.40 4.57
N TRP A 363 34.26 -2.56 5.21
CA TRP A 363 33.41 -3.62 4.66
C TRP A 363 31.95 -3.19 4.51
N LEU A 364 31.44 -2.39 5.44
CA LEU A 364 30.08 -1.85 5.36
C LEU A 364 29.94 -0.88 4.18
N CYS A 365 30.93 -0.01 3.95
CA CYS A 365 30.94 0.89 2.81
C CYS A 365 31.05 0.14 1.48
N ILE A 366 31.96 -0.83 1.36
CA ILE A 366 32.11 -1.68 0.18
C ILE A 366 30.78 -2.39 -0.12
N TYR A 367 30.15 -2.97 0.91
CA TYR A 367 28.84 -3.57 0.78
C TYR A 367 27.79 -2.57 0.31
N GLY A 368 27.72 -1.37 0.88
CA GLY A 368 26.76 -0.35 0.49
C GLY A 368 26.89 0.07 -0.97
N GLY A 369 28.10 0.34 -1.44
CA GLY A 369 28.35 0.66 -2.84
C GLY A 369 27.99 -0.48 -3.79
N LEU A 370 28.45 -1.70 -3.47
CA LEU A 370 28.24 -2.87 -4.33
C LEU A 370 26.78 -3.33 -4.35
N SER A 371 26.10 -3.30 -3.20
CA SER A 371 24.68 -3.67 -3.10
C SER A 371 23.78 -2.69 -3.86
N VAL A 372 24.07 -1.39 -3.80
CA VAL A 372 23.32 -0.41 -4.59
C VAL A 372 23.62 -0.55 -6.08
N LEU A 373 24.87 -0.78 -6.47
CA LEU A 373 25.23 -0.97 -7.87
C LEU A 373 24.61 -2.25 -8.46
N MET A 374 24.80 -3.39 -7.79
CA MET A 374 24.46 -4.71 -8.33
C MET A 374 23.04 -5.19 -8.01
N ILE A 375 22.47 -4.80 -6.87
CA ILE A 375 21.14 -5.27 -6.47
C ILE A 375 20.12 -4.21 -6.85
N TYR A 376 20.28 -3.00 -6.32
CA TYR A 376 19.34 -1.91 -6.60
C TYR A 376 19.39 -1.50 -8.08
N GLY A 377 20.59 -1.22 -8.60
CA GLY A 377 20.77 -0.81 -10.00
C GLY A 377 20.24 -1.84 -10.97
N PHE A 378 20.67 -3.10 -10.83
CA PHE A 378 20.16 -4.19 -11.66
C PHE A 378 18.64 -4.31 -11.61
N LEU A 379 18.02 -4.40 -10.43
CA LEU A 379 16.56 -4.52 -10.30
C LEU A 379 15.82 -3.35 -10.94
N LEU A 380 16.31 -2.12 -10.77
CA LEU A 380 15.63 -0.93 -11.28
C LEU A 380 15.84 -0.75 -12.79
N ASP A 381 17.01 -1.13 -13.32
CA ASP A 381 17.28 -1.14 -14.75
C ASP A 381 16.43 -2.23 -15.43
N THR A 382 16.35 -3.44 -14.85
CA THR A 382 15.45 -4.50 -15.32
C THR A 382 13.99 -4.03 -15.29
N ALA A 383 13.57 -3.39 -14.19
CA ALA A 383 12.22 -2.85 -14.07
C ALA A 383 11.96 -1.79 -15.16
N SER A 384 12.94 -0.97 -15.49
CA SER A 384 12.83 0.08 -16.51
C SER A 384 12.66 -0.50 -17.92
N VAL A 385 13.33 -1.62 -18.24
CA VAL A 385 13.08 -2.36 -19.50
C VAL A 385 11.65 -2.88 -19.54
N PHE A 386 11.19 -3.49 -18.45
CA PHE A 386 9.84 -4.00 -18.35
C PHE A 386 8.81 -2.86 -18.46
N MET A 387 9.01 -1.73 -17.79
CA MET A 387 8.13 -0.55 -17.83
C MET A 387 8.19 0.27 -19.12
N GLY A 388 9.20 0.07 -19.97
CA GLY A 388 9.33 0.75 -21.25
C GLY A 388 8.26 0.29 -22.24
N MET A 389 7.65 1.23 -22.97
CA MET A 389 6.69 0.94 -24.05
C MET A 389 7.40 0.46 -25.33
N GLY A 390 8.07 -0.69 -25.29
CA GLY A 390 8.84 -1.20 -26.42
C GLY A 390 9.01 -2.73 -26.43
N SER A 391 9.69 -3.25 -27.45
CA SER A 391 9.96 -4.68 -27.60
C SER A 391 10.99 -5.16 -26.57
N ILE A 392 10.66 -6.23 -25.84
CA ILE A 392 11.56 -6.89 -24.90
C ILE A 392 12.57 -7.69 -25.71
N ASN A 393 13.72 -7.09 -26.00
CA ASN A 393 14.82 -7.74 -26.71
C ASN A 393 16.14 -7.60 -25.96
N LYS A 394 17.13 -8.43 -26.31
CA LYS A 394 18.45 -8.44 -25.65
C LYS A 394 19.16 -7.08 -25.78
N ALA A 395 18.93 -6.36 -26.87
CA ALA A 395 19.52 -5.04 -27.08
C ALA A 395 18.91 -3.97 -26.15
N ALA A 396 17.61 -4.05 -25.83
CA ALA A 396 16.93 -3.15 -24.90
C ALA A 396 17.45 -3.31 -23.47
N PHE A 397 17.68 -4.55 -23.02
CA PHE A 397 18.36 -4.81 -21.74
C PHE A 397 19.77 -4.24 -21.72
N LEU A 398 20.57 -4.52 -22.75
CA LEU A 398 21.94 -4.02 -22.81
C LEU A 398 22.00 -2.49 -22.83
N ALA A 399 21.13 -1.85 -23.61
CA ALA A 399 21.03 -0.39 -23.67
C ALA A 399 20.58 0.21 -22.34
N MET A 400 19.61 -0.39 -21.64
CA MET A 400 19.16 0.08 -20.34
C MET A 400 20.25 -0.08 -19.27
N TYR A 401 20.93 -1.23 -19.19
CA TYR A 401 22.04 -1.39 -18.25
C TYR A 401 23.20 -0.45 -18.56
N ALA A 402 23.54 -0.23 -19.84
CA ALA A 402 24.60 0.68 -20.23
C ALA A 402 24.29 2.14 -19.86
N SER A 403 23.05 2.57 -20.08
CA SER A 403 22.59 3.94 -19.76
C SER A 403 22.31 4.16 -18.27
N GLY A 404 21.88 3.12 -17.54
CA GLY A 404 21.63 3.14 -16.10
C GLY A 404 22.91 3.11 -15.26
N LEU A 405 23.98 2.49 -15.77
CA LEU A 405 25.24 2.29 -15.03
C LEU A 405 25.85 3.60 -14.46
N PRO A 406 25.98 4.72 -15.20
CA PRO A 406 26.48 5.97 -14.63
C PRO A 406 25.65 6.45 -13.43
N MET A 407 24.34 6.34 -13.54
CA MET A 407 23.40 6.75 -12.48
C MET A 407 23.49 5.83 -11.25
N ASN A 408 23.66 4.52 -11.49
CA ASN A 408 23.85 3.52 -10.43
C ASN A 408 25.22 3.67 -9.73
N VAL A 409 26.26 4.06 -10.45
CA VAL A 409 27.58 4.40 -9.87
C VAL A 409 27.47 5.62 -8.98
N ILE A 410 26.76 6.67 -9.40
CA ILE A 410 26.54 7.87 -8.57
C ILE A 410 25.79 7.50 -7.28
N HIS A 411 24.74 6.68 -7.38
CA HIS A 411 23.98 6.23 -6.21
C HIS A 411 24.83 5.35 -5.27
N GLY A 412 25.63 4.44 -5.82
CA GLY A 412 26.57 3.62 -5.07
C GLY A 412 27.62 4.47 -4.34
N ALA A 413 28.20 5.45 -5.03
CA ALA A 413 29.18 6.39 -4.46
C ALA A 413 28.55 7.26 -3.35
N ALA A 414 27.33 7.76 -3.56
CA ALA A 414 26.58 8.48 -2.53
C ALA A 414 26.37 7.61 -1.28
N THR A 415 25.98 6.35 -1.48
CA THR A 415 25.77 5.39 -0.40
C THR A 415 27.06 5.14 0.39
N VAL A 416 28.19 4.96 -0.29
CA VAL A 416 29.51 4.83 0.34
C VAL A 416 29.85 6.07 1.18
N PHE A 417 29.66 7.26 0.62
CA PHE A 417 29.90 8.53 1.31
C PHE A 417 29.06 8.65 2.58
N PHE A 418 27.74 8.45 2.48
CA PHE A 418 26.85 8.56 3.62
C PHE A 418 27.09 7.46 4.67
N LEU A 419 27.44 6.24 4.29
CA LEU A 419 27.84 5.19 5.24
C LEU A 419 29.15 5.53 5.96
N ALA A 420 30.11 6.12 5.26
CA ALA A 420 31.39 6.52 5.85
C ALA A 420 31.21 7.63 6.91
N VAL A 421 30.32 8.59 6.63
CA VAL A 421 30.04 9.75 7.51
C VAL A 421 29.04 9.41 8.61
N LEU A 422 27.88 8.83 8.26
CA LEU A 422 26.75 8.62 9.16
C LEU A 422 26.72 7.25 9.83
N GLY A 423 27.42 6.24 9.26
CA GLY A 423 27.33 4.85 9.70
C GLY A 423 27.59 4.67 11.19
N GLU A 424 28.79 5.00 11.66
CA GLU A 424 29.15 4.87 13.07
C GLU A 424 28.33 5.74 14.03
N PRO A 425 28.16 7.07 13.81
CA PRO A 425 27.42 7.91 14.75
C PRO A 425 25.96 7.48 14.87
N MET A 426 25.31 7.09 13.77
CA MET A 426 23.93 6.60 13.83
C MET A 426 23.84 5.23 14.49
N LEU A 427 24.74 4.29 14.17
CA LEU A 427 24.76 2.98 14.82
C LEU A 427 25.01 3.08 16.33
N CYS A 428 25.86 4.01 16.79
CA CYS A 428 26.05 4.28 18.22
C CYS A 428 24.78 4.82 18.88
N LYS A 429 24.06 5.75 18.22
CA LYS A 429 22.78 6.27 18.74
C LYS A 429 21.71 5.19 18.78
N LEU A 430 21.59 4.39 17.73
CA LEU A 430 20.65 3.26 17.68
C LEU A 430 20.95 2.25 18.78
N GLU A 431 22.21 1.95 19.05
CA GLU A 431 22.59 1.05 20.15
C GLU A 431 22.22 1.60 21.52
N ARG A 432 22.38 2.92 21.75
CA ARG A 432 21.94 3.57 23.00
C ARG A 432 20.43 3.50 23.18
N ILE A 433 19.67 3.79 22.12
CA ILE A 433 18.20 3.67 22.13
C ILE A 433 17.80 2.23 22.40
N ARG A 434 18.47 1.29 21.74
CA ARG A 434 18.25 -0.14 21.90
C ARG A 434 18.41 -0.59 23.37
N LYS A 435 19.53 -0.23 24.00
CA LYS A 435 19.83 -0.51 25.41
C LYS A 435 18.84 0.18 26.36
N LYS A 436 18.58 1.47 26.14
CA LYS A 436 17.70 2.27 27.02
C LYS A 436 16.26 1.75 27.06
N TYR A 437 15.74 1.33 25.90
CA TYR A 437 14.35 0.91 25.77
C TYR A 437 14.16 -0.61 25.75
N GLY A 438 15.22 -1.41 25.96
CA GLY A 438 15.15 -2.88 25.94
C GLY A 438 14.52 -3.39 24.63
N ILE A 439 14.93 -2.80 23.51
CA ILE A 439 14.53 -3.23 22.17
C ILE A 439 15.56 -4.28 21.75
N LEU A 440 15.18 -5.52 21.45
CA LEU A 440 16.10 -6.52 20.86
C LEU A 440 17.49 -6.61 21.54
N GLU A 441 17.53 -6.79 22.85
CA GLU A 441 18.78 -7.20 23.54
C GLU A 441 18.99 -8.72 23.40
N PRO A 442 20.25 -9.18 23.30
CA PRO A 442 20.60 -10.59 23.09
C PRO A 442 20.10 -11.51 24.21
#